data_AF-A0A959YBV1-F1
#
_entry.id   AF-A0A959YBV1-F1
#
_cell.length_a   1.000
_cell.length_b   1.000
_cell.length_c   1.000
_cell.angle_alpha   90.00
_cell.angle_beta   90.00
_cell.angle_gamma   90.00
#
_symmetry.space_group_name_H-M   'P 1'
#
loop_
_entity.id
_entity.type
_entity.pdbx_description
1 polymer ?
#
loop_
_entity_poly.entity_id
_entity_poly.type
_entity_poly.pdbx_seq_one_letter_code
_entity_poly.pdbx_strand_id
1 'polypeptide(L)' 'GGVLVVPVDEGDGQVMCRVTRSSDGSVQRTEHGRFRFVPMLVDRVGGGAL' A
#
# COMPACT_ATOMS: atom_id res chain seq x y z
N GLY A 1 12.81 -3.73 -13.61
CA GLY A 1 11.39 -4.03 -13.34
C GLY A 1 10.91 -3.13 -12.22
N GLY A 2 9.73 -2.53 -12.37
CA GLY A 2 9.15 -1.67 -11.33
C GLY A 2 8.49 -2.50 -10.24
N VAL A 3 8.51 -2.00 -9.00
CA VAL A 3 7.81 -2.61 -7.86
C VAL A 3 6.84 -1.59 -7.29
N LEU A 4 5.56 -1.96 -7.22
CA LEU A 4 4.50 -1.20 -6.57
C LEU A 4 4.13 -1.92 -5.27
N VAL A 5 4.15 -1.21 -4.15
CA VAL A 5 3.62 -1.70 -2.87
C VAL A 5 2.48 -0.79 -2.47
N VAL A 6 1.30 -1.35 -2.29
CA VAL A 6 0.09 -0.58 -2.02
C VAL A 6 -0.82 -1.35 -1.06
N PRO A 7 -1.38 -0.69 -0.02
CA PRO A 7 -2.47 -1.28 0.74
C PRO A 7 -3.71 -1.35 -0.14
N VAL A 8 -4.39 -2.50 -0.13
CA VAL A 8 -5.68 -2.70 -0.77
C VAL A 8 -6.70 -2.94 0.33
N ASP A 9 -7.81 -2.22 0.29
CA ASP A 9 -8.90 -2.41 1.24
C ASP A 9 -9.54 -3.80 1.00
N GLU A 10 -9.65 -4.58 2.07
CA GLU A 10 -10.24 -5.92 2.06
C GLU A 10 -11.14 -6.07 3.30
N GLY A 11 -12.44 -5.85 3.11
CA GLY A 11 -13.41 -5.81 4.21
C GLY A 11 -13.10 -4.68 5.19
N ASP A 12 -12.97 -5.02 6.47
CA ASP A 12 -12.70 -4.06 7.56
C ASP A 12 -11.21 -3.78 7.79
N GLY A 13 -10.33 -4.15 6.85
CA GLY A 13 -8.89 -4.00 6.99
C GLY A 13 -8.18 -3.74 5.67
N GLN A 14 -6.86 -3.55 5.74
CA GLN A 14 -6.00 -3.40 4.57
C GLN A 14 -5.05 -4.58 4.47
N VAL A 15 -4.83 -5.07 3.25
CA VAL A 15 -3.78 -6.05 2.93
C VAL A 15 -2.70 -5.38 2.11
N MET A 16 -1.44 -5.71 2.41
CA MET A 16 -0.33 -5.18 1.64
C MET A 16 -0.19 -5.99 0.36
N CYS A 17 -0.40 -5.33 -0.77
CA CYS A 17 -0.21 -5.91 -2.09
C CYS A 17 1.14 -5.47 -2.66
N ARG A 18 1.96 -6.41 -3.09
CA ARG A 18 3.15 -6.14 -3.91
C ARG A 18 2.88 -6.56 -5.34
N VAL A 19 3.14 -5.64 -6.27
CA VAL A 19 3.06 -5.86 -7.70
C VAL A 19 4.44 -5.66 -8.32
N THR A 20 4.96 -6.66 -9.02
CA THR A 20 6.24 -6.59 -9.72
C THR A 20 5.98 -6.65 -11.22
N ARG A 21 6.48 -5.65 -11.96
CA ARG A 21 6.46 -5.66 -13.43
C ARG A 21 7.80 -6.16 -13.97
N SER A 22 7.76 -7.28 -14.66
CA SER A 22 8.90 -7.88 -15.35
C SER A 22 9.21 -7.15 -16.66
N SER A 23 10.42 -7.33 -17.18
CA SER A 23 10.88 -6.71 -18.42
C SER A 23 10.14 -7.21 -19.67
N ASP A 24 9.56 -8.41 -19.60
CA ASP A 24 8.71 -9.01 -20.64
C ASP A 24 7.26 -8.46 -20.63
N GLY A 25 6.95 -7.53 -19.72
CA GLY A 25 5.63 -6.95 -19.57
C GLY A 25 4.69 -7.76 -18.66
N SER A 26 5.10 -8.94 -18.19
CA SER A 26 4.31 -9.71 -17.21
C SER A 26 4.23 -9.00 -15.86
N VAL A 27 3.12 -9.25 -15.17
CA VAL A 27 2.82 -8.65 -13.87
C VAL A 27 2.59 -9.78 -12.86
N GLN A 28 3.34 -9.78 -11.77
CA GLN A 28 3.12 -10.67 -10.63
C GLN A 28 2.57 -9.90 -9.44
N ARG A 29 1.54 -10.47 -8.80
CA ARG A 29 0.91 -9.96 -7.59
C ARG A 29 1.17 -10.93 -6.44
N THR A 30 1.65 -10.42 -5.32
CA THR A 30 1.76 -11.16 -4.06
C THR A 30 1.06 -10.40 -2.95
N GLU A 31 0.21 -11.10 -2.20
CA GLU A 31 -0.44 -10.58 -1.01
C GLU A 31 0.42 -10.89 0.20
N HIS A 32 0.62 -9.86 1.02
CA HIS A 32 1.22 -9.95 2.33
C HIS A 32 0.12 -9.67 3.35
N GLY A 33 0.29 -10.18 4.59
CA GLY A 33 -0.75 -10.24 5.61
C GLY A 33 -1.49 -8.91 5.89
N ARG A 34 -2.50 -8.95 6.75
CA ARG A 34 -3.27 -7.76 7.09
C ARG A 34 -2.40 -6.74 7.83
N PHE A 35 -2.33 -5.52 7.29
CA PHE A 35 -1.64 -4.40 7.93
C PHE A 35 -2.67 -3.35 8.28
N ARG A 36 -2.58 -2.84 9.50
CA ARG A 36 -3.39 -1.71 9.95
C ARG A 36 -2.49 -0.48 9.86
N PHE A 37 -2.52 0.20 8.72
CA PHE A 37 -1.83 1.48 8.59
C PHE A 37 -2.58 2.53 9.40
N VAL A 38 -1.82 3.47 9.99
CA VAL A 38 -2.41 4.68 10.56
C VAL A 38 -3.20 5.38 9.44
N PRO A 39 -4.39 5.94 9.70
CA PRO A 39 -5.17 6.63 8.68
C PRO A 39 -4.27 7.57 7.86
N MET A 40 -4.33 7.46 6.54
CA MET A 40 -3.59 8.36 5.65
C MET A 40 -3.98 9.79 6.02
N LEU A 41 -2.98 10.63 6.33
CA LEU A 41 -3.20 12.04 6.62
C LEU A 41 -3.87 12.67 5.39
N VAL A 42 -5.15 12.99 5.53
CA VAL A 42 -5.98 13.53 4.45
C VAL A 42 -5.56 14.97 4.11
N ASP A 43 -4.86 15.62 5.05
CA ASP A 43 -4.24 16.92 4.90
C ASP A 43 -2.92 16.96 5.69
N ARG A 44 -1.89 17.58 5.11
CA ARG A 44 -0.76 18.08 5.91
C ARG A 44 -1.30 19.27 6.71
N VAL A 45 -1.88 19.00 7.88
CA VAL A 45 -2.02 20.04 8.92
C VAL A 45 -0.61 20.34 9.40
N GLY A 46 -0.03 21.39 8.83
CA GLY A 46 1.13 22.03 9.41
C GLY A 46 0.77 22.54 10.81
N GLY A 47 1.51 22.07 11.81
CA GLY A 47 1.65 22.75 13.10
C GLY A 47 0.77 22.26 14.23
N GLY A 48 1.40 21.53 15.17
CA GLY A 48 1.25 21.77 16.60
C GLY A 48 0.28 20.89 17.39
N ALA A 49 0.85 20.02 18.24
CA ALA A 49 0.40 19.78 19.61
C ALA A 49 1.55 19.15 20.43
N LEU A 50 2.51 19.99 20.81
CA LEU A 50 3.16 20.01 22.14
C LEU A 50 2.89 21.40 22.72
#